data_AF-A0A522VNG8-F1
#
_entry.id   AF-A0A522VNG8-F1
#
_cell.length_a   1.000
_cell.length_b   1.000
_cell.length_c   1.000
_cell.angle_alpha   90.00
_cell.angle_beta   90.00
_cell.angle_gamma   90.00
#
_symmetry.space_group_name_H-M   'P 1'
#
loop_
_entity.id
_entity.type
_entity.pdbx_description
1 polymer ?
#
loop_
_entity_poly.entity_id
_entity_poly.type
_entity_poly.pdbx_seq_one_letter_code
_entity_poly.pdbx_strand_id
1 'polypeptide(L)'
;MNKKLKVVLFVLFVVFLYVVTMKVIMPIVFKVMDSGLYLKKTEDDPVGELRNARTYAALLHCENQLRESGGLARTTRPSAGEDEYKAWGLGDHTYVIKAMLDIPGQENKLVRTSVACKIKYDEGDESDPDNWSILGVGAEGG
;
A
#
# COMPACT_ATOMS: atom_id res chain seq x y z
N MET A 1 41.81 45.74 12.58
CA MET A 1 40.49 45.17 12.93
C MET A 1 40.64 44.23 14.12
N ASN A 2 40.13 44.61 15.28
CA ASN A 2 40.38 43.92 16.56
C ASN A 2 39.75 42.51 16.56
N LYS A 3 40.46 41.49 17.06
CA LYS A 3 39.99 40.08 17.08
C LYS A 3 38.60 39.95 17.72
N LYS A 4 38.29 40.75 18.74
CA LYS A 4 36.98 40.79 19.40
C LYS A 4 35.84 41.25 18.48
N LEU A 5 36.10 42.23 17.60
CA LEU A 5 35.12 42.73 16.63
C LEU A 5 34.78 41.67 15.57
N LYS A 6 35.79 40.91 15.12
CA LYS A 6 35.59 39.80 14.18
C LYS A 6 34.69 38.70 14.76
N VAL A 7 34.90 38.37 16.04
CA VAL A 7 34.09 37.36 16.74
C VAL A 7 32.65 37.86 16.92
N VAL A 8 32.45 39.11 17.32
CA VAL A 8 31.10 39.69 17.46
C VAL A 8 30.36 39.69 16.12
N LEU A 9 31.04 40.09 15.04
CA LEU A 9 30.44 40.13 13.70
C LEU A 9 30.11 38.73 13.17
N PHE A 10 30.95 37.73 13.47
CA PHE A 10 30.67 36.34 13.14
C PHE A 10 29.42 35.82 13.86
N VAL A 11 29.30 36.08 15.17
CA VAL A 11 28.10 35.68 15.94
C VAL A 11 26.85 36.36 15.41
N LEU A 12 26.92 37.66 15.10
CA LEU A 12 25.80 38.40 14.50
C LEU A 12 25.38 37.82 13.15
N PHE A 13 26.34 37.42 12.32
CA PHE A 13 26.09 36.80 11.03
C PHE A 13 25.43 35.42 11.16
N VAL A 14 25.85 34.61 12.13
CA VAL A 14 25.24 33.30 12.41
C VAL A 14 23.79 33.46 12.89
N VAL A 15 23.53 34.41 13.79
CA VAL A 15 22.16 34.70 14.26
C VAL A 15 21.28 35.19 13.11
N PHE A 16 21.82 36.07 12.25
CA PHE A 16 21.11 36.54 11.07
C PHE A 16 20.76 35.38 10.12
N LEU A 17 21.73 34.52 9.80
CA LEU A 17 21.51 33.33 8.97
C LEU A 17 20.45 32.41 9.57
N TYR A 18 20.48 32.17 10.87
CA TYR A 18 19.49 31.34 11.57
C TYR A 18 18.07 31.92 11.46
N VAL A 19 17.92 33.24 11.60
CA VAL A 19 16.61 33.88 11.43
C VAL A 19 16.14 33.78 9.98
N VAL A 20 17.03 33.97 9.00
CA VAL A 20 16.69 33.85 7.58
C VAL A 20 16.27 32.43 7.22
N THR A 21 16.99 31.40 7.69
CA THR A 21 16.63 30.01 7.42
C THR A 21 15.26 29.68 8.01
N MET A 22 14.99 30.10 9.26
CA MET A 22 13.70 29.85 9.92
C MET A 22 12.52 30.64 9.32
N LYS A 23 12.72 31.90 8.93
CA LYS A 23 11.63 32.76 8.41
C LYS A 23 11.43 32.68 6.91
N VAL A 24 12.46 32.35 6.14
CA VAL A 24 12.42 32.40 4.67
C VAL A 24 12.50 31.01 4.06
N ILE A 25 13.41 30.15 4.53
CA ILE A 25 13.61 28.83 3.92
C ILE A 25 12.52 27.86 4.38
N MET A 26 12.22 27.79 5.68
CA MET A 26 11.17 26.91 6.20
C MET A 26 9.80 27.07 5.52
N PRO A 27 9.23 28.28 5.29
CA PRO A 27 7.94 28.39 4.60
C PRO A 27 8.00 27.97 3.12
N ILE A 28 9.15 28.07 2.45
CA ILE A 28 9.32 27.55 1.09
C ILE A 28 9.31 26.03 1.11
N VAL A 29 10.02 25.42 2.07
CA VAL A 29 10.02 23.95 2.27
C VAL A 29 8.61 23.46 2.57
N PHE A 30 7.88 24.11 3.48
CA PHE A 30 6.50 23.74 3.78
C PHE A 30 5.57 23.90 2.57
N LYS A 31 5.76 24.93 1.73
CA LYS A 31 5.00 25.06 0.48
C LYS A 31 5.27 23.92 -0.50
N VAL A 32 6.51 23.44 -0.59
CA VAL A 32 6.86 22.28 -1.42
C VAL A 32 6.27 20.99 -0.86
N MET A 33 6.29 20.82 0.46
CA MET A 33 5.67 19.66 1.13
C MET A 33 4.15 19.64 0.99
N ASP A 34 3.51 20.81 0.99
CA ASP A 34 2.06 20.97 0.78
C ASP A 34 1.68 20.97 -0.71
N SER A 35 2.67 21.04 -1.61
CA SER A 35 2.43 20.79 -3.03
C SER A 35 2.09 19.30 -3.17
N GLY A 36 0.97 18.98 -3.83
CA GLY A 36 0.42 17.62 -3.98
C GLY A 36 1.31 16.58 -4.71
N LEU A 37 2.61 16.85 -4.84
CA LEU A 37 3.66 15.92 -5.28
C LEU A 37 4.15 14.99 -4.15
N TYR A 38 3.93 15.36 -2.88
CA TYR A 38 4.39 14.54 -1.74
C TYR A 38 3.25 14.01 -0.85
N LEU A 39 2.20 14.80 -0.64
CA LEU A 39 0.99 14.38 0.07
C LEU A 39 -0.14 14.21 -0.94
N LYS A 40 -0.13 13.10 -1.69
CA LYS A 40 -1.34 12.67 -2.39
C LYS A 40 -2.35 12.42 -1.28
N LYS A 41 -3.31 13.33 -1.12
CA LYS A 41 -4.40 13.21 -0.17
C LYS A 41 -5.39 12.23 -0.76
N THR A 42 -4.97 10.97 -0.87
CA THR A 42 -5.84 9.87 -1.20
C THR A 42 -6.82 9.74 -0.04
N GLU A 43 -8.10 9.58 -0.35
CA GLU A 43 -9.10 9.01 0.57
C GLU A 43 -8.69 7.56 0.83
N ASP A 44 -7.53 7.40 1.47
CA ASP A 44 -6.94 6.11 1.75
C ASP A 44 -7.81 5.42 2.77
N ASP A 45 -8.16 4.18 2.45
CA ASP A 45 -8.77 3.28 3.40
C ASP A 45 -7.89 3.18 4.66
N PRO A 46 -8.49 3.04 5.86
CA PRO A 46 -7.75 3.05 7.09
C PRO A 46 -6.70 1.94 7.12
N VAL A 47 -5.52 2.24 7.63
CA VAL A 47 -4.49 1.21 7.86
C VAL A 47 -4.99 0.27 8.95
N GLY A 48 -5.03 -1.03 8.68
CA GLY A 48 -5.55 -2.03 9.61
C GLY A 48 -6.39 -3.11 8.94
N GLU A 49 -7.05 -3.95 9.74
CA GLU A 49 -8.00 -4.94 9.22
C GLU A 49 -9.26 -4.21 8.72
N LEU A 50 -9.62 -4.44 7.47
CA LEU A 50 -10.79 -3.84 6.87
C LEU A 50 -11.50 -4.82 5.95
N ARG A 51 -12.82 -4.63 5.86
CA ARG A 51 -13.71 -5.49 5.10
C ARG A 51 -14.81 -4.65 4.49
N ASN A 52 -14.70 -4.38 3.20
CA ASN A 52 -15.62 -3.58 2.41
C ASN A 52 -15.75 -4.17 0.99
N ALA A 53 -16.57 -3.55 0.14
CA ALA A 53 -16.75 -3.99 -1.25
C ALA A 53 -15.43 -4.00 -2.04
N ARG A 54 -14.56 -3.01 -1.79
CA ARG A 54 -13.24 -2.89 -2.43
C ARG A 54 -12.29 -4.03 -2.08
N THR A 55 -12.22 -4.43 -0.80
CA THR A 55 -11.40 -5.57 -0.38
C THR A 55 -11.95 -6.90 -0.90
N TYR A 56 -13.25 -6.98 -1.16
CA TYR A 56 -13.86 -8.14 -1.82
C TYR A 56 -13.54 -8.18 -3.32
N ALA A 57 -13.59 -7.04 -4.02
CA ALA A 57 -13.11 -6.94 -5.40
C ALA A 57 -11.62 -7.32 -5.50
N ALA A 58 -10.80 -6.85 -4.56
CA ALA A 58 -9.39 -7.20 -4.44
C ALA A 58 -9.16 -8.73 -4.28
N LEU A 59 -10.02 -9.41 -3.51
CA LEU A 59 -10.00 -10.87 -3.36
C LEU A 59 -10.28 -11.57 -4.70
N LEU A 60 -11.33 -11.14 -5.42
CA LEU A 60 -11.72 -11.73 -6.71
C LEU A 60 -10.60 -11.60 -7.74
N HIS A 61 -9.99 -10.42 -7.86
CA HIS A 61 -8.86 -10.18 -8.76
C HIS A 61 -7.66 -11.03 -8.39
N CYS A 62 -7.39 -11.16 -7.09
CA CYS A 62 -6.30 -12.02 -6.65
C CYS A 62 -6.53 -13.50 -7.01
N GLU A 63 -7.73 -14.03 -6.76
CA GLU A 63 -8.05 -15.42 -7.11
C GLU A 63 -7.90 -15.66 -8.61
N ASN A 64 -8.35 -14.72 -9.44
CA ASN A 64 -8.17 -14.79 -10.89
C ASN A 64 -6.69 -14.86 -11.27
N GLN A 65 -5.84 -14.02 -10.69
CA GLN A 65 -4.40 -14.08 -10.93
C GLN A 65 -3.76 -15.37 -10.45
N LEU A 66 -4.19 -15.94 -9.32
CA LEU A 66 -3.69 -17.24 -8.87
C LEU A 66 -4.09 -18.38 -9.83
N ARG A 67 -5.25 -18.27 -10.48
CA ARG A 67 -5.65 -19.22 -11.54
C ARG A 67 -4.78 -19.06 -12.79
N GLU A 68 -4.51 -17.82 -13.22
CA GLU A 68 -3.68 -17.54 -14.39
C GLU A 68 -2.21 -17.92 -14.20
N SER A 69 -1.65 -17.65 -13.02
CA SER A 69 -0.28 -18.03 -12.65
C SER A 69 -0.11 -19.54 -12.41
N GLY A 70 -1.19 -20.33 -12.48
CA GLY A 70 -1.16 -21.79 -12.32
C GLY A 70 -1.01 -22.26 -10.87
N GLY A 71 -1.08 -21.36 -9.88
CA GLY A 71 -1.03 -21.69 -8.46
C GLY A 71 -2.30 -22.39 -7.96
N LEU A 72 -3.44 -22.14 -8.60
CA LEU A 72 -4.68 -22.88 -8.41
C LEU A 72 -4.86 -23.84 -9.59
N ALA A 73 -4.53 -25.12 -9.41
CA ALA A 73 -4.69 -26.15 -10.43
C ALA A 73 -6.15 -26.23 -10.91
N ARG A 74 -6.52 -25.55 -12.01
CA ARG A 74 -7.86 -25.51 -12.66
C ARG A 74 -9.00 -25.88 -11.71
N THR A 75 -9.16 -25.13 -10.62
CA THR A 75 -10.17 -25.47 -9.61
C THR A 75 -11.53 -24.93 -10.03
N THR A 76 -12.53 -25.80 -9.96
CA THR A 76 -13.95 -25.55 -10.26
C THR A 76 -14.72 -24.99 -9.06
N ARG A 77 -14.04 -24.57 -7.98
CA ARG A 77 -14.73 -24.09 -6.77
C ARG A 77 -15.16 -22.62 -6.91
N PRO A 78 -16.33 -22.23 -6.38
CA PRO A 78 -16.72 -20.83 -6.24
C PRO A 78 -15.67 -20.08 -5.43
N SER A 79 -15.51 -18.80 -5.74
CA SER A 79 -14.67 -17.86 -4.99
C SER A 79 -14.90 -17.97 -3.48
N ALA A 80 -13.88 -17.67 -2.66
CA ALA A 80 -14.07 -17.58 -1.22
C ALA A 80 -15.24 -16.64 -0.89
N GLY A 81 -16.10 -17.05 0.04
CA GLY A 81 -17.22 -16.22 0.49
C GLY A 81 -16.75 -14.89 1.06
N GLU A 82 -17.63 -13.88 1.10
CA GLU A 82 -17.33 -12.56 1.70
C GLU A 82 -16.88 -12.65 3.17
N ASP A 83 -17.22 -13.75 3.83
CA ASP A 83 -16.91 -14.09 5.20
C ASP A 83 -15.69 -15.02 5.37
N GLU A 84 -15.10 -15.51 4.27
CA GLU A 84 -13.99 -16.46 4.26
C GLU A 84 -12.62 -15.84 3.92
N TYR A 85 -12.51 -14.51 3.96
CA TYR A 85 -11.26 -13.78 3.77
C TYR A 85 -10.96 -12.79 4.89
N LYS A 86 -9.68 -12.49 5.05
CA LYS A 86 -9.17 -11.37 5.85
C LYS A 86 -8.45 -10.41 4.94
N ALA A 87 -8.66 -9.12 5.14
CA ALA A 87 -7.99 -8.08 4.39
C ALA A 87 -7.40 -7.01 5.31
N TRP A 88 -6.22 -6.53 4.94
CA TRP A 88 -5.53 -5.44 5.64
C TRP A 88 -5.19 -4.33 4.68
N GLY A 89 -5.53 -3.10 5.04
CA GLY A 89 -5.11 -1.88 4.34
C GLY A 89 -3.71 -1.51 4.81
N LEU A 90 -2.81 -1.29 3.85
CA LEU A 90 -1.43 -0.82 4.08
C LEU A 90 -1.27 0.69 3.83
N GLY A 91 -2.34 1.37 3.37
CA GLY A 91 -2.30 2.75 2.86
C GLY A 91 -1.91 2.81 1.38
N ASP A 92 -2.05 3.97 0.75
CA ASP A 92 -1.81 4.19 -0.69
C ASP A 92 -2.57 3.15 -1.55
N HIS A 93 -3.85 2.95 -1.22
CA HIS A 93 -4.74 1.96 -1.85
C HIS A 93 -4.13 0.55 -2.00
N THR A 94 -3.23 0.18 -1.09
CA THR A 94 -2.58 -1.13 -1.09
C THR A 94 -3.23 -2.03 -0.05
N TYR A 95 -3.57 -3.24 -0.45
CA TYR A 95 -4.25 -4.23 0.36
C TYR A 95 -3.47 -5.54 0.42
N VAL A 96 -3.53 -6.19 1.57
CA VAL A 96 -3.11 -7.58 1.74
C VAL A 96 -4.36 -8.41 1.96
N ILE A 97 -4.62 -9.36 1.08
CA ILE A 97 -5.75 -10.28 1.16
C ILE A 97 -5.23 -11.65 1.55
N LYS A 98 -5.84 -12.27 2.55
CA LYS A 98 -5.57 -13.66 2.94
C LYS A 98 -6.87 -14.44 2.96
N ALA A 99 -6.92 -15.54 2.22
CA ALA A 99 -8.07 -16.43 2.16
C ALA A 99 -7.63 -17.88 2.35
N MET A 100 -8.54 -18.73 2.78
CA MET A 100 -8.34 -20.18 2.77
C MET A 100 -9.14 -20.77 1.63
N LEU A 101 -8.44 -21.39 0.68
CA LEU A 101 -9.04 -22.03 -0.47
C LEU A 101 -8.86 -23.53 -0.39
N ASP A 102 -9.90 -24.26 -0.76
CA ASP A 102 -9.82 -25.71 -0.89
C ASP A 102 -9.39 -26.04 -2.34
N ILE A 103 -8.14 -26.46 -2.50
CA ILE A 103 -7.51 -26.80 -3.78
C ILE A 103 -7.53 -28.33 -3.94
N PRO A 104 -7.92 -28.89 -5.11
CA PRO A 104 -7.79 -30.31 -5.36
C PRO A 104 -6.31 -30.70 -5.39
N GLY A 105 -5.91 -31.56 -4.45
CA GLY A 105 -4.59 -32.18 -4.42
C GLY A 105 -4.46 -33.32 -5.45
N GLN A 106 -3.28 -33.95 -5.49
CA GLN A 106 -2.93 -34.99 -6.46
C GLN A 106 -3.88 -36.22 -6.48
N GLU A 107 -4.71 -36.42 -5.45
CA GLU A 107 -5.65 -37.56 -5.34
C GLU A 107 -7.14 -37.16 -5.38
N ASN A 108 -7.52 -36.02 -5.99
CA ASN A 108 -8.89 -35.48 -5.93
C ASN A 108 -9.42 -35.21 -4.50
N LYS A 109 -8.54 -35.21 -3.49
CA LYS A 109 -8.85 -34.74 -2.14
C LYS A 109 -8.68 -33.23 -2.11
N LEU A 110 -9.67 -32.54 -1.54
CA LEU A 110 -9.58 -31.10 -1.29
C LEU A 110 -8.59 -30.86 -0.16
N VAL A 111 -7.57 -30.05 -0.43
CA VAL A 111 -6.56 -29.60 0.54
C VAL A 111 -6.85 -28.14 0.85
N ARG A 112 -6.94 -27.81 2.14
CA ARG A 112 -7.15 -26.44 2.58
C ARG A 112 -5.83 -25.68 2.53
N THR A 113 -5.68 -24.79 1.57
CA THR A 113 -4.47 -24.02 1.31
C THR A 113 -4.70 -22.57 1.69
N SER A 114 -3.73 -22.00 2.42
CA SER A 114 -3.74 -20.57 2.70
C SER A 114 -3.18 -19.84 1.49
N VAL A 115 -3.94 -18.91 0.94
CA VAL A 115 -3.47 -18.00 -0.11
C VAL A 115 -3.37 -16.60 0.43
N ALA A 116 -2.33 -15.89 0.03
CA ALA A 116 -2.09 -14.51 0.38
C ALA A 116 -1.70 -13.71 -0.86
N CYS A 117 -2.20 -12.48 -0.91
CA CYS A 117 -2.07 -11.58 -2.03
C CYS A 117 -1.72 -10.20 -1.55
N LYS A 118 -0.78 -9.55 -2.22
CA LYS A 118 -0.58 -8.12 -2.10
C LYS A 118 -1.03 -7.47 -3.40
N ILE A 119 -2.02 -6.60 -3.31
CA ILE A 119 -2.64 -5.96 -4.47
C ILE A 119 -2.81 -4.47 -4.19
N LYS A 120 -2.63 -3.65 -5.21
CA LYS A 120 -2.81 -2.20 -5.15
C LYS A 120 -3.90 -1.80 -6.12
N TYR A 121 -4.81 -0.95 -5.66
CA TYR A 121 -5.78 -0.29 -6.52
C TYR A 121 -5.18 1.02 -7.02
N ASP A 122 -5.19 1.23 -8.33
CA ASP A 122 -4.57 2.39 -8.96
C ASP A 122 -5.59 3.54 -9.10
N GLU A 123 -6.58 3.38 -9.97
CA GLU A 123 -7.70 4.32 -10.19
C GLU A 123 -8.77 3.69 -11.11
N GLY A 124 -10.02 4.14 -11.07
CA GLY A 124 -11.06 3.75 -12.04
C GLY A 124 -12.26 2.99 -11.45
N ASP A 125 -12.70 1.94 -12.15
CA ASP A 125 -13.74 1.01 -11.69
C ASP A 125 -13.07 -0.14 -10.91
N GLU A 126 -13.50 -0.37 -9.67
CA GLU A 126 -13.02 -1.44 -8.79
C GLU A 126 -13.27 -2.84 -9.38
N SER A 127 -14.24 -2.97 -10.28
CA SER A 127 -14.59 -4.23 -10.95
C SER A 127 -13.65 -4.59 -12.10
N ASP A 128 -12.92 -3.61 -12.64
CA ASP A 128 -12.06 -3.79 -13.81
C ASP A 128 -10.65 -4.23 -13.36
N PRO A 129 -10.17 -5.43 -13.78
CA PRO A 129 -8.86 -5.93 -13.38
C PRO A 129 -7.69 -5.04 -13.81
N ASP A 130 -7.83 -4.25 -14.88
CA ASP A 130 -6.75 -3.37 -15.37
C ASP A 130 -6.45 -2.21 -14.40
N ASN A 131 -7.39 -1.91 -13.49
CA ASN A 131 -7.25 -0.89 -12.45
C ASN A 131 -6.58 -1.43 -11.18
N TRP A 132 -6.13 -2.69 -11.20
CA TRP A 132 -5.47 -3.35 -10.08
C TRP A 132 -4.08 -3.86 -10.44
N SER A 133 -3.10 -3.44 -9.65
CA SER A 133 -1.73 -3.91 -9.73
C SER A 133 -1.47 -5.01 -8.72
N ILE A 134 -1.18 -6.23 -9.19
CA ILE A 134 -0.83 -7.35 -8.31
C ILE A 134 0.66 -7.31 -8.01
N LEU A 135 0.99 -6.99 -6.76
CA LEU A 135 2.36 -6.82 -6.28
C LEU A 135 2.99 -8.15 -5.87
N GLY A 136 2.19 -9.15 -5.52
CA GLY A 136 2.68 -10.49 -5.20
C GLY A 136 1.57 -11.45 -4.80
N VAL A 137 1.78 -12.73 -5.15
CA VAL A 137 0.89 -13.84 -4.81
C VAL A 137 1.70 -14.94 -4.15
N GLY A 138 1.14 -15.54 -3.10
CA GLY A 138 1.75 -16.66 -2.39
C GLY A 138 0.67 -17.67 -1.98
N ALA A 139 0.96 -18.95 -2.20
CA ALA A 139 0.16 -20.05 -1.69
C ALA A 139 1.04 -20.91 -0.78
N GLU A 140 0.65 -21.02 0.49
CA GLU A 140 1.28 -21.94 1.45
C GLU A 140 0.29 -23.08 1.72
N GLY A 141 0.66 -24.28 1.26
CA GLY A 141 -0.06 -25.52 1.54
C GLY A 141 0.34 -26.06 2.91
N GLY A 142 -0.66 -26.39 3.73
CA GLY A 142 -0.48 -27.14 4.97
C GLY A 142 -0.33 -28.64 4.72
#